data_AF-Q16MV4-F1
#
_entry.id   AF-Q16MV4-F1
#
_cell.length_a   1.000
_cell.length_b   1.000
_cell.length_c   1.000
_cell.angle_alpha   90.00
_cell.angle_beta   90.00
_cell.angle_gamma   90.00
#
_symmetry.space_group_name_H-M   'P 1'
#
loop_
_entity.id
_entity.type
_entity.pdbx_description
1 polymer ?
#
loop_
_entity_poly.entity_id
_entity_poly.type
_entity_poly.pdbx_seq_one_letter_code
_entity_poly.pdbx_strand_id
1 'polypeptide(L)'
;MSAKSAIRIVDFPDLARLLDSMVFHTKMVDNLDEILVETSDLSIFCFYNKMFEDQFHMCLEFPAQNRYIIAFPLICSHFQNCTHEMCPEERHHIRERSLSVVNMFLDEMAKEAKNIITTICDEQCMMADALLPKHCAKILSAAASRKKKDKNKKHMDDIRRPGDESYRKTREELTTMDKLHMALTELCFAINYCPTVNVWEYAFAPREYLCQHLETRFSRALVGMVMYNQDTMEIAKPSELLASVRAYMNVLQTVENYVHIDITRVFNNCLLQQTQAQDSHGEKTIAAHYNTWYSDVLLRKVSGGNIVFSLNQKAFVSITPEGCIPFNPEEFSDFNELRALAELIGPYGIKLLNESLMWHIANQVQELKRMVALNKEVLSILRSNFDKPEIMKEQFKRLQQVDNVLQRMTIIGVILSFRQLAQEALVDVLDQRIPFLLSSVKDFQEHVPGGDPLKTVSEMASASGLKCKVDPALSNALKAHKPELDEGEHLIVCLLMVFVAVSIPKLAKNENSFYRASLEAHTNNTHCMAVAINNIFGAMFTICGQNDIEDRMKEFLALASSSLLRLGQESDKEAIKNRESIYLLLDQIVQESPFLTMDLLESCFPYALIRNAYHAVYKQEQLMH
;
A
#
# COMPACT_ATOMS: atom_id res chain seq x y z
N MET A 1 39.70 47.95 -74.29
CA MET A 1 38.74 47.19 -75.12
C MET A 1 37.41 47.23 -74.41
N SER A 2 36.45 48.03 -74.88
CA SER A 2 35.11 48.06 -74.27
C SER A 2 34.38 46.78 -74.65
N ALA A 3 33.81 46.10 -73.67
CA ALA A 3 32.93 44.96 -73.89
C ALA A 3 31.72 45.45 -74.69
N LYS A 4 31.72 45.26 -76.01
CA LYS A 4 30.63 45.63 -76.91
C LYS A 4 29.56 44.54 -76.86
N SER A 5 28.81 44.48 -75.75
CA SER A 5 27.53 43.78 -75.77
C SER A 5 26.56 44.58 -76.65
N ALA A 6 25.81 43.89 -77.52
CA ALA A 6 24.78 44.50 -78.35
C ALA A 6 23.63 45.11 -77.51
N ILE A 7 23.43 44.60 -76.29
CA ILE A 7 22.49 45.15 -75.29
C ILE A 7 23.28 45.38 -74.01
N ARG A 8 23.39 46.65 -73.58
CA ARG A 8 24.04 47.00 -72.30
C ARG A 8 22.96 47.18 -71.24
N ILE A 9 23.00 46.35 -70.20
CA ILE A 9 22.03 46.41 -69.07
C ILE A 9 22.03 47.80 -68.40
N VAL A 10 23.18 48.48 -68.39
CA VAL A 10 23.34 49.86 -67.88
C VAL A 10 22.44 50.87 -68.60
N ASP A 11 22.11 50.61 -69.88
CA ASP A 11 21.25 51.48 -70.68
C ASP A 11 19.75 51.19 -70.45
N PHE A 12 19.38 50.11 -69.74
CA PHE A 12 17.99 49.66 -69.52
C PHE A 12 17.71 49.27 -68.06
N PRO A 13 17.75 50.23 -67.10
CA PRO A 13 17.59 49.94 -65.67
C PRO A 13 16.19 49.45 -65.27
N ASP A 14 15.14 49.86 -65.99
CA ASP A 14 13.77 49.39 -65.74
C ASP A 14 13.60 47.90 -66.12
N LEU A 15 14.25 47.46 -67.19
CA LEU A 15 14.25 46.05 -67.60
C LEU A 15 14.97 45.19 -66.57
N ALA A 16 16.10 45.65 -66.02
CA ALA A 16 16.80 44.96 -64.94
C ALA A 16 15.91 44.79 -63.70
N ARG A 17 15.26 45.87 -63.25
CA ARG A 17 14.32 45.83 -62.10
C ARG A 17 13.12 44.91 -62.34
N LEU A 18 12.59 44.88 -63.56
CA LEU A 18 11.51 43.97 -63.94
C LEU A 18 11.98 42.51 -63.88
N LEU A 19 13.16 42.21 -64.44
CA LEU A 19 13.74 40.87 -64.41
C LEU A 19 14.02 40.41 -62.98
N ASP A 20 14.57 41.27 -62.12
CA ASP A 20 14.80 40.95 -60.70
C ASP A 20 13.49 40.62 -59.97
N SER A 21 12.44 41.41 -60.22
CA SER A 21 11.11 41.16 -59.65
C SER A 21 10.49 39.85 -60.16
N MET A 22 10.66 39.56 -61.45
CA MET A 22 10.21 38.29 -62.04
C MET A 22 10.96 37.10 -61.43
N VAL A 23 12.28 37.18 -61.25
CA VAL A 23 13.08 36.12 -60.62
C VAL A 23 12.68 35.91 -59.17
N PHE A 24 12.38 36.96 -58.42
CA PHE A 24 11.83 36.82 -57.08
C PHE A 24 10.47 36.09 -57.09
N HIS A 25 9.56 36.46 -58.01
CA HIS A 25 8.28 35.77 -58.14
C HIS A 25 8.43 34.31 -58.55
N THR A 26 9.40 33.96 -59.40
CA THR A 26 9.65 32.54 -59.73
C THR A 26 10.15 31.80 -58.50
N LYS A 27 11.12 32.36 -57.77
CA LYS A 27 11.61 31.79 -56.50
C LYS A 27 10.48 31.54 -55.48
N MET A 28 9.47 32.42 -55.41
CA MET A 28 8.30 32.25 -54.53
C MET A 28 7.37 31.09 -54.93
N VAL A 29 7.52 30.52 -56.13
CA VAL A 29 6.68 29.42 -56.63
C VAL A 29 7.37 28.07 -56.45
N ASP A 30 8.64 27.95 -56.86
CA ASP A 30 9.34 26.66 -56.92
C ASP A 30 10.51 26.52 -55.93
N ASN A 31 10.86 27.58 -55.20
CA ASN A 31 12.09 27.61 -54.41
C ASN A 31 11.96 28.18 -52.97
N LEU A 32 10.80 28.00 -52.35
CA LEU A 32 10.54 28.52 -51.00
C LEU A 32 11.50 27.93 -49.95
N ASP A 33 11.82 26.64 -50.04
CA ASP A 33 12.69 25.96 -49.08
C ASP A 33 14.12 26.50 -49.13
N GLU A 34 14.70 26.70 -50.32
CA GLU A 34 16.04 27.31 -50.44
C GLU A 34 16.06 28.76 -49.98
N ILE A 35 14.96 29.51 -50.17
CA ILE A 35 14.87 30.90 -49.67
C ILE A 35 14.84 30.94 -48.15
N LEU A 36 14.17 30.00 -47.50
CA LEU A 36 14.19 29.89 -46.04
C LEU A 36 15.61 29.62 -45.55
N VAL A 37 16.35 28.74 -46.23
CA VAL A 37 17.78 28.51 -45.93
C VAL A 37 18.60 29.78 -46.19
N GLU A 38 18.43 30.44 -47.34
CA GLU A 38 19.17 31.65 -47.72
C GLU A 38 18.96 32.81 -46.71
N THR A 39 17.75 32.95 -46.16
CA THR A 39 17.37 34.12 -45.36
C THR A 39 17.32 33.88 -43.85
N SER A 40 17.26 32.62 -43.39
CA SER A 40 17.05 32.29 -41.97
C SER A 40 17.87 31.11 -41.45
N ASP A 41 18.84 30.61 -42.23
CA ASP A 41 19.72 29.55 -41.76
C ASP A 41 20.54 29.97 -40.54
N LEU A 42 20.60 29.06 -39.57
CA LEU A 42 21.28 29.24 -38.28
C LEU A 42 22.23 28.07 -38.00
N SER A 43 22.64 27.35 -39.05
CA SER A 43 23.63 26.26 -39.00
C SER A 43 24.97 26.70 -38.38
N ILE A 44 25.24 28.02 -38.36
CA ILE A 44 26.40 28.63 -37.71
C ILE A 44 26.56 28.21 -36.24
N PHE A 45 25.46 27.95 -35.53
CA PHE A 45 25.51 27.48 -34.13
C PHE A 45 26.16 26.10 -33.97
N CYS A 46 26.26 25.30 -35.04
CA CYS A 46 27.02 24.05 -35.04
C CYS A 46 28.50 24.31 -34.68
N PHE A 47 29.05 25.44 -35.10
CA PHE A 47 30.45 25.82 -34.85
C PHE A 47 30.62 26.65 -33.57
N TYR A 48 29.54 27.29 -33.09
CA TYR A 48 29.51 28.06 -31.85
C TYR A 48 28.76 27.34 -30.71
N ASN A 49 28.97 26.03 -30.57
CA ASN A 49 28.19 25.20 -29.67
C ASN A 49 28.19 25.68 -28.21
N LYS A 50 29.34 26.12 -27.68
CA LYS A 50 29.40 26.60 -26.29
C LYS A 50 28.46 27.79 -26.06
N MET A 51 28.48 28.76 -26.98
CA MET A 51 27.57 29.91 -26.91
C MET A 51 26.11 29.47 -27.07
N PHE A 52 25.84 28.48 -27.91
CA PHE A 52 24.50 27.96 -28.13
C PHE A 52 23.93 27.28 -26.88
N GLU A 53 24.73 26.46 -26.19
CA GLU A 53 24.39 25.83 -24.91
C GLU A 53 24.24 26.87 -23.79
N ASP A 54 25.16 27.82 -23.68
CA ASP A 54 25.08 28.90 -22.68
C ASP A 54 23.79 29.73 -22.85
N GLN A 55 23.41 30.05 -24.11
CA GLN A 55 22.18 30.76 -24.41
C GLN A 55 20.92 29.95 -24.09
N PHE A 56 20.96 28.63 -24.29
CA PHE A 56 19.88 27.73 -23.90
C PHE A 56 19.69 27.73 -22.37
N HIS A 57 20.78 27.59 -21.61
CA HIS A 57 20.70 27.60 -20.15
C HIS A 57 20.22 28.94 -19.61
N MET A 58 20.69 30.06 -20.16
CA MET A 58 20.14 31.38 -19.82
C MET A 58 18.65 31.46 -20.14
N CYS A 59 18.19 30.91 -21.27
CA CYS A 59 16.77 30.88 -21.62
C CYS A 59 15.95 30.14 -20.56
N LEU A 60 16.44 28.99 -20.09
CA LEU A 60 15.80 28.13 -19.09
C LEU A 60 15.72 28.78 -17.69
N GLU A 61 16.68 29.63 -17.33
CA GLU A 61 16.71 30.34 -16.04
C GLU A 61 15.65 31.45 -15.93
N PHE A 62 15.19 32.01 -17.05
CA PHE A 62 14.24 33.13 -17.08
C PHE A 62 12.83 32.66 -17.52
N PRO A 63 11.82 32.59 -16.62
CA PRO A 63 10.50 32.06 -16.94
C PRO A 63 9.80 32.70 -18.15
N ALA A 64 10.01 34.00 -18.37
CA ALA A 64 9.44 34.72 -19.52
C ALA A 64 10.04 34.29 -20.87
N GLN A 65 11.27 33.73 -20.85
CA GLN A 65 11.96 33.22 -22.03
C GLN A 65 11.69 31.73 -22.25
N ASN A 66 11.33 30.96 -21.21
CA ASN A 66 11.01 29.53 -21.31
C ASN A 66 10.00 29.21 -22.41
N ARG A 67 9.07 30.13 -22.69
CA ARG A 67 8.10 30.00 -23.79
C ARG A 67 8.74 29.70 -25.15
N TYR A 68 9.92 30.26 -25.40
CA TYR A 68 10.61 30.21 -26.69
C TYR A 68 11.73 29.17 -26.74
N ILE A 69 11.96 28.44 -25.65
CA ILE A 69 13.12 27.55 -25.52
C ILE A 69 13.11 26.39 -26.55
N ILE A 70 11.94 26.03 -27.08
CA ILE A 70 11.81 25.04 -28.17
C ILE A 70 12.54 25.46 -29.45
N ALA A 71 12.86 26.75 -29.62
CA ALA A 71 13.64 27.24 -30.75
C ALA A 71 15.04 26.59 -30.83
N PHE A 72 15.67 26.28 -29.68
CA PHE A 72 17.00 25.67 -29.65
C PHE A 72 17.00 24.25 -30.27
N PRO A 73 16.12 23.31 -29.85
CA PRO A 73 15.92 22.05 -30.55
C PRO A 73 15.61 22.19 -32.05
N LEU A 74 14.79 23.18 -32.43
CA LEU A 74 14.42 23.41 -33.84
C LEU A 74 15.61 23.85 -34.69
N ILE A 75 16.49 24.72 -34.16
CA ILE A 75 17.72 25.17 -34.83
C ILE A 75 18.67 24.00 -35.14
N CYS A 76 18.64 22.90 -34.37
CA CYS A 76 19.44 21.72 -34.67
C CYS A 76 19.13 21.12 -36.06
N SER A 77 17.92 21.34 -36.60
CA SER A 77 17.57 20.93 -37.97
C SER A 77 18.34 21.69 -39.04
N HIS A 78 18.82 22.91 -38.74
CA HIS A 78 19.57 23.74 -39.68
C HIS A 78 20.99 23.22 -39.89
N PHE A 79 21.54 22.39 -38.98
CA PHE A 79 22.94 21.96 -39.04
C PHE A 79 23.27 21.16 -40.31
N GLN A 80 22.29 20.55 -40.97
CA GLN A 80 22.54 19.89 -42.26
C GLN A 80 22.90 20.86 -43.39
N ASN A 81 22.48 22.13 -43.29
CA ASN A 81 22.63 23.14 -44.34
C ASN A 81 24.06 23.65 -44.48
N CYS A 82 24.91 23.52 -43.44
CA CYS A 82 26.31 23.94 -43.53
C CYS A 82 27.22 22.92 -44.26
N THR A 83 26.68 21.76 -44.65
CA THR A 83 27.46 20.71 -45.32
C THR A 83 27.55 20.96 -46.83
N HIS A 84 28.68 20.64 -47.43
CA HIS A 84 28.90 20.79 -48.87
C HIS A 84 29.36 19.48 -49.51
N GLU A 85 28.95 19.19 -50.74
CA GLU A 85 29.30 17.93 -51.46
C GLU A 85 30.81 17.74 -51.64
N MET A 86 31.56 18.84 -51.63
CA MET A 86 33.03 18.85 -51.75
C MET A 86 33.76 18.52 -50.44
N CYS A 87 33.05 18.45 -49.30
CA CYS A 87 33.59 17.99 -48.02
C CYS A 87 32.61 17.01 -47.34
N PRO A 88 32.46 15.79 -47.88
CA PRO A 88 31.56 14.80 -47.29
C PRO A 88 32.05 14.26 -45.94
N GLU A 89 33.34 14.42 -45.62
CA GLU A 89 33.97 13.88 -44.41
C GLU A 89 33.42 14.48 -43.12
N GLU A 90 33.08 15.77 -43.12
CA GLU A 90 32.53 16.46 -41.95
C GLU A 90 31.03 16.19 -41.74
N ARG A 91 30.31 15.75 -42.79
CA ARG A 91 28.85 15.54 -42.77
C ARG A 91 28.42 14.60 -41.66
N HIS A 92 29.15 13.50 -41.44
CA HIS A 92 28.83 12.54 -40.38
C HIS A 92 29.00 13.15 -38.98
N HIS A 93 30.06 13.92 -38.78
CA HIS A 93 30.34 14.56 -37.51
C HIS A 93 29.27 15.61 -37.15
N ILE A 94 28.87 16.43 -38.13
CA ILE A 94 27.82 17.44 -37.97
C ILE A 94 26.46 16.76 -37.68
N ARG A 95 26.16 15.63 -38.33
CA ARG A 95 24.96 14.83 -38.04
C ARG A 95 24.94 14.36 -36.59
N GLU A 96 25.96 13.62 -36.14
CA GLU A 96 26.03 13.12 -34.77
C GLU A 96 25.93 14.24 -33.74
N ARG A 97 26.56 15.39 -34.04
CA ARG A 97 26.50 16.58 -33.20
C ARG A 97 25.08 17.11 -33.08
N SER A 98 24.38 17.31 -34.18
CA SER A 98 22.99 17.81 -34.18
C SER A 98 22.05 16.91 -33.40
N LEU A 99 22.20 15.58 -33.53
CA LEU A 99 21.39 14.57 -32.82
C LEU A 99 21.69 14.55 -31.32
N SER A 100 22.96 14.70 -30.94
CA SER A 100 23.36 14.79 -29.53
C SER A 100 22.79 16.04 -28.87
N VAL A 101 22.89 17.19 -29.53
CA VAL A 101 22.47 18.49 -28.99
C VAL A 101 20.95 18.60 -28.90
N VAL A 102 20.20 18.17 -29.93
CA VAL A 102 18.72 18.17 -29.87
C VAL A 102 18.21 17.26 -28.74
N ASN A 103 18.81 16.09 -28.56
CA ASN A 103 18.44 15.18 -27.47
C ASN A 103 18.73 15.81 -26.10
N MET A 104 19.88 16.47 -25.94
CA MET A 104 20.25 17.16 -24.70
C MET A 104 19.26 18.28 -24.37
N PHE A 105 18.91 19.14 -25.33
CA PHE A 105 17.97 20.24 -25.07
C PHE A 105 16.58 19.74 -24.69
N LEU A 106 16.04 18.74 -25.41
CA LEU A 106 14.72 18.18 -25.10
C LEU A 106 14.70 17.49 -23.73
N ASP A 107 15.80 16.80 -23.37
CA ASP A 107 15.95 16.16 -22.06
C ASP A 107 16.04 17.20 -20.93
N GLU A 108 16.81 18.28 -21.08
CA GLU A 108 16.91 19.35 -20.08
C GLU A 108 15.60 20.13 -19.92
N MET A 109 14.88 20.41 -21.02
CA MET A 109 13.53 21.00 -20.97
C MET A 109 12.57 20.12 -20.15
N ALA A 110 12.56 18.81 -20.40
CA ALA A 110 11.70 17.87 -19.69
C ALA A 110 12.10 17.71 -18.21
N LYS A 111 13.40 17.68 -17.90
CA LYS A 111 13.92 17.65 -16.53
C LYS A 111 13.48 18.86 -15.73
N GLU A 112 13.54 20.05 -16.32
CA GLU A 112 13.15 21.27 -15.63
C GLU A 112 11.64 21.34 -15.38
N ALA A 113 10.83 20.97 -16.37
CA ALA A 113 9.38 20.82 -16.17
C ALA A 113 9.06 19.83 -15.04
N LYS A 114 9.74 18.67 -15.01
CA LYS A 114 9.62 17.67 -13.94
C LYS A 114 10.07 18.22 -12.58
N ASN A 115 11.11 19.05 -12.51
CA ASN A 115 11.56 19.69 -11.26
C ASN A 115 10.49 20.66 -10.73
N ILE A 116 9.94 21.52 -11.60
CA ILE A 116 8.88 22.47 -11.23
C ILE A 116 7.63 21.71 -10.73
N ILE A 117 7.19 20.68 -11.47
CA ILE A 117 6.06 19.83 -11.08
C ILE A 117 6.33 19.17 -9.73
N THR A 118 7.55 18.68 -9.49
CA THR A 118 7.94 18.09 -8.21
C THR A 118 7.73 19.07 -7.06
N THR A 119 8.23 20.30 -7.19
CA THR A 119 8.09 21.31 -6.14
C THR A 119 6.63 21.69 -5.91
N ILE A 120 5.82 21.76 -6.98
CA ILE A 120 4.37 21.97 -6.86
C ILE A 120 3.72 20.81 -6.10
N CYS A 121 4.10 19.56 -6.40
CA CYS A 121 3.60 18.40 -5.66
C CYS A 121 3.97 18.46 -4.18
N ASP A 122 5.21 18.82 -3.83
CA ASP A 122 5.66 18.90 -2.44
C ASP A 122 4.86 19.96 -1.66
N GLU A 123 4.65 21.14 -2.23
CA GLU A 123 3.80 22.20 -1.64
C GLU A 123 2.33 21.74 -1.48
N GLN A 124 1.79 21.01 -2.47
CA GLN A 124 0.44 20.46 -2.39
C GLN A 124 0.30 19.34 -1.36
N CYS A 125 1.32 18.50 -1.21
CA CYS A 125 1.39 17.50 -0.14
C CYS A 125 1.42 18.17 1.25
N MET A 126 2.16 19.27 1.42
CA MET A 126 2.16 20.05 2.66
C MET A 126 0.78 20.64 2.97
N MET A 127 0.08 21.17 1.95
CA MET A 127 -1.29 21.66 2.12
C MET A 127 -2.27 20.53 2.44
N ALA A 128 -2.12 19.35 1.83
CA ALA A 128 -2.92 18.17 2.14
C ALA A 128 -2.66 17.66 3.57
N ASP A 129 -1.40 17.65 4.03
CA ASP A 129 -1.05 17.30 5.42
C ASP A 129 -1.72 18.24 6.42
N ALA A 130 -1.76 19.55 6.13
CA ALA A 130 -2.40 20.55 6.99
C ALA A 130 -3.92 20.33 7.16
N LEU A 131 -4.57 19.55 6.28
CA LEU A 131 -5.97 19.18 6.37
C LEU A 131 -6.22 17.93 7.22
N LEU A 132 -5.16 17.22 7.65
CA LEU A 132 -5.31 15.99 8.43
C LEU A 132 -5.86 16.27 9.84
N PRO A 133 -6.66 15.33 10.40
CA PRO A 133 -7.28 15.50 11.73
C PRO A 133 -6.31 15.81 12.87
N LYS A 134 -5.04 15.40 12.78
CA LYS A 134 -4.00 15.66 13.79
C LYS A 134 -3.81 17.16 14.09
N HIS A 135 -4.00 18.03 13.10
CA HIS A 135 -3.85 19.48 13.28
C HIS A 135 -5.03 20.11 14.03
N CYS A 136 -6.18 19.43 14.06
CA CYS A 136 -7.36 19.88 14.81
C CYS A 136 -7.19 19.76 16.33
N ALA A 137 -6.27 18.93 16.83
CA ALA A 137 -6.06 18.73 18.26
C ALA A 137 -5.75 20.04 19.00
N LYS A 138 -4.93 20.93 18.39
CA LYS A 138 -4.61 22.26 18.95
C LYS A 138 -5.85 23.14 19.07
N ILE A 139 -6.74 23.07 18.08
CA ILE A 139 -7.99 23.83 18.04
C ILE A 139 -8.97 23.31 19.12
N LEU A 140 -9.09 21.99 19.26
CA LEU A 140 -9.95 21.36 20.27
C LEU A 140 -9.46 21.64 21.70
N SER A 141 -8.15 21.55 21.94
CA SER A 141 -7.52 21.91 23.22
C SER A 141 -7.80 23.38 23.60
N ALA A 142 -7.65 24.30 22.64
CA ALA A 142 -7.96 25.71 22.83
C ALA A 142 -9.46 25.95 23.11
N ALA A 143 -10.36 25.23 22.44
CA ALA A 143 -11.80 25.31 22.68
C ALA A 143 -12.22 24.74 24.05
N ALA A 144 -11.62 23.63 24.49
CA ALA A 144 -11.89 23.01 25.77
C ALA A 144 -11.40 23.86 26.96
N SER A 145 -10.24 24.50 26.81
CA SER A 145 -9.68 25.40 27.84
C SER A 145 -10.46 26.71 27.99
N ARG A 146 -11.11 27.21 26.91
CA ARG A 146 -12.03 28.37 26.98
C ARG A 146 -13.23 28.16 27.89
N LYS A 147 -13.72 26.92 28.07
CA LYS A 147 -14.79 26.62 29.03
C LYS A 147 -14.35 26.74 30.50
N LYS A 148 -13.04 26.86 30.80
CA LYS A 148 -12.50 26.90 32.17
C LYS A 148 -11.85 28.22 32.60
N LYS A 149 -11.56 29.22 31.74
CA LYS A 149 -11.18 30.60 32.13
C LYS A 149 -11.03 31.57 30.95
N ASP A 150 -11.46 32.81 31.17
CA ASP A 150 -11.67 33.89 30.19
C ASP A 150 -10.39 34.66 29.71
N LYS A 151 -9.19 34.06 29.75
CA LYS A 151 -7.92 34.81 29.54
C LYS A 151 -7.02 34.39 28.36
N ASN A 152 -7.43 33.45 27.51
CA ASN A 152 -6.59 32.95 26.39
C ASN A 152 -7.14 33.30 24.99
N LYS A 153 -7.49 34.56 24.72
CA LYS A 153 -7.86 35.00 23.36
C LYS A 153 -6.66 35.19 22.43
N LYS A 154 -5.48 35.57 22.94
CA LYS A 154 -4.28 35.85 22.12
C LYS A 154 -3.66 34.64 21.40
N HIS A 155 -3.89 33.41 21.89
CA HIS A 155 -3.21 32.23 21.34
C HIS A 155 -3.89 31.63 20.10
N MET A 156 -5.08 32.13 19.72
CA MET A 156 -5.84 31.65 18.55
C MET A 156 -5.57 32.42 17.26
N ASP A 157 -5.02 33.64 17.34
CA ASP A 157 -4.78 34.48 16.16
C ASP A 157 -3.55 34.03 15.35
N ASP A 158 -2.66 33.21 15.93
CA ASP A 158 -1.47 32.64 15.25
C ASP A 158 -1.74 31.31 14.53
N ILE A 159 -2.94 30.72 14.66
CA ILE A 159 -3.29 29.47 13.95
C ILE A 159 -3.78 29.83 12.56
N ARG A 160 -2.87 29.82 11.58
CA ARG A 160 -3.20 29.95 10.16
C ARG A 160 -4.14 28.82 9.76
N ARG A 161 -5.28 29.16 9.16
CA ARG A 161 -6.28 28.17 8.73
C ARG A 161 -5.97 27.75 7.29
N PRO A 162 -6.13 26.46 6.94
CA PRO A 162 -6.09 26.02 5.55
C PRO A 162 -7.06 26.87 4.71
N GLY A 163 -6.56 27.43 3.61
CA GLY A 163 -7.27 28.37 2.75
C GLY A 163 -6.79 29.82 2.86
N ASP A 164 -6.16 30.21 3.97
CA ASP A 164 -5.61 31.57 4.14
C ASP A 164 -4.47 31.86 3.14
N GLU A 165 -3.72 30.83 2.75
CA GLU A 165 -2.69 30.90 1.69
C GLU A 165 -3.28 31.18 0.30
N SER A 166 -4.55 30.84 0.09
CA SER A 166 -5.25 31.05 -1.19
C SER A 166 -5.95 32.41 -1.26
N TYR A 167 -6.09 33.13 -0.15
CA TYR A 167 -6.71 34.46 -0.12
C TYR A 167 -5.75 35.54 -0.64
N ARG A 168 -5.82 35.79 -1.96
CA ARG A 168 -5.00 36.82 -2.62
C ARG A 168 -5.55 38.22 -2.44
N LYS A 169 -4.71 39.14 -1.95
CA LYS A 169 -5.02 40.58 -1.85
C LYS A 169 -4.60 41.36 -3.10
N THR A 170 -3.40 41.10 -3.63
CA THR A 170 -2.86 41.74 -4.84
C THR A 170 -2.12 40.72 -5.70
N ARG A 171 -2.03 40.98 -7.02
CA ARG A 171 -1.24 40.16 -7.97
C ARG A 171 0.22 40.64 -8.07
N GLU A 172 0.55 41.78 -7.49
CA GLU A 172 1.91 42.31 -7.45
C GLU A 172 2.79 41.48 -6.50
N GLU A 173 2.19 40.90 -5.45
CA GLU A 173 2.83 39.96 -4.54
C GLU A 173 2.75 38.54 -5.11
N LEU A 174 3.84 38.12 -5.78
CA LEU A 174 3.97 36.77 -6.31
C LEU A 174 4.41 35.79 -5.22
N THR A 175 3.54 34.82 -4.93
CA THR A 175 3.87 33.68 -4.06
C THR A 175 4.82 32.71 -4.75
N THR A 176 5.42 31.78 -4.00
CA THR A 176 6.21 30.69 -4.58
C THR A 176 5.39 29.88 -5.58
N MET A 177 4.14 29.56 -5.25
CA MET A 177 3.23 28.82 -6.14
C MET A 177 2.95 29.60 -7.43
N ASP A 178 2.86 30.93 -7.38
CA ASP A 178 2.67 31.75 -8.60
C ASP A 178 3.86 31.63 -9.55
N LYS A 179 5.06 31.71 -9.01
CA LYS A 179 6.30 31.61 -9.80
C LYS A 179 6.42 30.23 -10.43
N LEU A 180 6.13 29.17 -9.67
CA LEU A 180 6.15 27.79 -10.15
C LEU A 180 5.11 27.55 -11.25
N HIS A 181 3.87 27.99 -11.07
CA HIS A 181 2.82 27.82 -12.09
C HIS A 181 3.11 28.63 -13.36
N MET A 182 3.65 29.84 -13.23
CA MET A 182 4.05 30.65 -14.38
C MET A 182 5.17 29.97 -15.17
N ALA A 183 6.22 29.50 -14.48
CA ALA A 183 7.32 28.78 -15.11
C ALA A 183 6.86 27.47 -15.78
N LEU A 184 5.98 26.71 -15.11
CA LEU A 184 5.40 25.49 -15.66
C LEU A 184 4.61 25.76 -16.94
N THR A 185 3.74 26.77 -16.91
CA THR A 185 2.86 27.09 -18.04
C THR A 185 3.68 27.49 -19.28
N GLU A 186 4.69 28.35 -19.12
CA GLU A 186 5.52 28.78 -20.24
C GLU A 186 6.40 27.64 -20.80
N LEU A 187 6.96 26.81 -19.92
CA LEU A 187 7.77 25.67 -20.36
C LEU A 187 6.91 24.56 -21.02
N CYS A 188 5.74 24.26 -20.48
CA CYS A 188 4.80 23.33 -21.08
C CYS A 188 4.30 23.82 -22.45
N PHE A 189 4.10 25.13 -22.62
CA PHE A 189 3.81 25.71 -23.93
C PHE A 189 4.91 25.38 -24.94
N ALA A 190 6.18 25.53 -24.56
CA ALA A 190 7.31 25.21 -25.43
C ALA A 190 7.40 23.72 -25.76
N ILE A 191 7.19 22.84 -24.77
CA ILE A 191 7.18 21.37 -24.97
C ILE A 191 6.03 20.94 -25.88
N ASN A 192 4.87 21.58 -25.78
CA ASN A 192 3.68 21.25 -26.58
C ASN A 192 3.61 22.01 -27.92
N TYR A 193 4.58 22.89 -28.22
CA TYR A 193 4.55 23.77 -29.39
C TYR A 193 4.51 22.99 -30.71
N CYS A 194 5.30 21.92 -30.81
CA CYS A 194 5.33 21.05 -31.98
C CYS A 194 5.28 19.57 -31.57
N PRO A 195 4.58 18.70 -32.32
CA PRO A 195 4.46 17.29 -31.97
C PRO A 195 5.77 16.53 -32.16
N THR A 196 6.58 16.93 -33.15
CA THR A 196 7.86 16.33 -33.51
C THR A 196 8.84 17.38 -34.00
N VAL A 197 10.11 17.25 -33.59
CA VAL A 197 11.25 18.00 -34.10
C VAL A 197 12.05 17.06 -35.01
N ASN A 198 12.13 17.39 -36.30
CA ASN A 198 12.85 16.57 -37.27
C ASN A 198 14.28 17.10 -37.44
N VAL A 199 15.27 16.26 -37.18
CA VAL A 199 16.69 16.58 -37.31
C VAL A 199 17.33 15.46 -38.13
N TRP A 200 17.71 15.77 -39.37
CA TRP A 200 18.04 14.78 -40.39
C TRP A 200 16.88 13.79 -40.59
N GLU A 201 17.17 12.49 -40.68
CA GLU A 201 16.19 11.41 -40.84
C GLU A 201 15.51 10.99 -39.51
N TYR A 202 15.76 11.71 -38.41
CA TYR A 202 15.25 11.35 -37.08
C TYR A 202 14.16 12.31 -36.62
N ALA A 203 13.09 11.74 -36.06
CA ALA A 203 12.00 12.49 -35.45
C ALA A 203 12.09 12.37 -33.92
N PHE A 204 12.16 13.51 -33.24
CA PHE A 204 12.18 13.61 -31.78
C PHE A 204 10.83 14.14 -31.29
N ALA A 205 10.21 13.51 -30.30
CA ALA A 205 8.92 13.92 -29.75
C ALA A 205 9.10 14.55 -28.36
N PRO A 206 9.05 15.89 -28.20
CA PRO A 206 9.33 16.57 -26.92
C PRO A 206 8.46 16.07 -25.76
N ARG A 207 7.18 15.78 -26.01
CA ARG A 207 6.24 15.27 -25.01
C ARG A 207 6.64 13.91 -24.40
N GLU A 208 7.32 13.05 -25.16
CA GLU A 208 7.71 11.72 -24.68
C GLU A 208 8.83 11.81 -23.64
N TYR A 209 9.75 12.78 -23.80
CA TYR A 209 10.78 13.06 -22.79
C TYR A 209 10.13 13.46 -21.46
N LEU A 210 9.14 14.36 -21.48
CA LEU A 210 8.41 14.74 -20.28
C LEU A 210 7.67 13.56 -19.66
N CYS A 211 6.95 12.76 -20.45
CA CYS A 211 6.22 11.58 -19.98
C CYS A 211 7.16 10.59 -19.24
N GLN A 212 8.32 10.30 -19.83
CA GLN A 212 9.31 9.39 -19.24
C GLN A 212 9.89 9.93 -17.91
N HIS A 213 10.18 11.23 -17.85
CA HIS A 213 10.66 11.88 -16.62
C HIS A 213 9.60 11.89 -15.52
N LEU A 214 8.34 12.12 -15.87
CA LEU A 214 7.23 12.09 -14.91
C LEU A 214 7.01 10.68 -14.35
N GLU A 215 7.01 9.65 -15.19
CA GLU A 215 6.87 8.24 -14.76
C GLU A 215 8.00 7.86 -13.79
N THR A 216 9.25 8.15 -14.14
CA THR A 216 10.42 7.87 -13.31
C THR A 216 10.37 8.64 -11.99
N ARG A 217 10.02 9.93 -12.04
CA ARG A 217 9.94 10.79 -10.86
C ARG A 217 8.81 10.37 -9.92
N PHE A 218 7.66 10.02 -10.47
CA PHE A 218 6.49 9.59 -9.71
C PHE A 218 6.76 8.27 -9.00
N SER A 219 7.30 7.26 -9.68
CA SER A 219 7.68 5.98 -9.04
C SER A 219 8.64 6.20 -7.86
N ARG A 220 9.67 7.03 -8.03
CA ARG A 220 10.59 7.40 -6.94
C ARG A 220 9.91 8.20 -5.82
N ALA A 221 8.97 9.09 -6.17
CA ALA A 221 8.20 9.85 -5.18
C ALA A 221 7.38 8.92 -4.29
N LEU A 222 6.68 7.95 -4.89
CA LEU A 222 5.81 7.02 -4.19
C LEU A 222 6.57 6.27 -3.09
N VAL A 223 7.74 5.71 -3.42
CA VAL A 223 8.59 5.02 -2.44
C VAL A 223 9.21 6.00 -1.42
N GLY A 224 9.65 7.17 -1.88
CA GLY A 224 10.19 8.20 -1.00
C GLY A 224 9.20 8.67 0.07
N MET A 225 7.92 8.80 -0.28
CA MET A 225 6.84 9.19 0.64
C MET A 225 6.51 8.11 1.69
N VAL A 226 6.91 6.86 1.48
CA VAL A 226 6.75 5.79 2.50
C VAL A 226 7.62 6.08 3.74
N MET A 227 8.71 6.84 3.58
CA MET A 227 9.61 7.23 4.67
C MET A 227 10.12 6.03 5.50
N TYR A 228 10.30 4.87 4.85
CA TYR A 228 10.73 3.66 5.55
C TYR A 228 12.21 3.75 5.93
N ASN A 229 12.51 3.70 7.23
CA ASN A 229 13.87 3.67 7.75
C ASN A 229 14.16 2.31 8.40
N GLN A 230 15.16 1.60 7.87
CA GLN A 230 15.54 0.27 8.38
C GLN A 230 16.16 0.30 9.78
N ASP A 231 16.83 1.39 10.14
CA ASP A 231 17.53 1.50 11.43
C ASP A 231 16.55 1.83 12.56
N THR A 232 15.59 2.72 12.31
CA THR A 232 14.59 3.14 13.31
C THR A 232 13.30 2.31 13.25
N MET A 233 13.11 1.52 12.20
CA MET A 233 11.86 0.79 11.90
C MET A 233 10.63 1.70 11.80
N GLU A 234 10.84 2.96 11.39
CA GLU A 234 9.79 3.94 11.17
C GLU A 234 9.25 3.82 9.74
N ILE A 235 7.95 4.06 9.60
CA ILE A 235 7.24 4.08 8.31
C ILE A 235 6.12 5.11 8.39
N ALA A 236 5.78 5.75 7.27
CA ALA A 236 4.62 6.62 7.19
C ALA A 236 3.32 5.85 7.44
N LYS A 237 2.34 6.52 8.03
CA LYS A 237 0.99 5.94 8.20
C LYS A 237 0.32 5.78 6.84
N PRO A 238 -0.38 4.66 6.58
CA PRO A 238 -1.09 4.46 5.31
C PRO A 238 -2.01 5.62 4.91
N SER A 239 -2.75 6.22 5.85
CA SER A 239 -3.66 7.34 5.59
C SER A 239 -2.94 8.62 5.16
N GLU A 240 -1.82 8.93 5.81
CA GLU A 240 -0.98 10.09 5.50
C GLU A 240 -0.28 9.93 4.13
N LEU A 241 0.21 8.71 3.86
CA LEU A 241 0.77 8.37 2.56
C LEU A 241 -0.30 8.48 1.46
N LEU A 242 -1.49 7.92 1.67
CA LEU A 242 -2.59 8.00 0.70
C LEU A 242 -3.01 9.44 0.42
N ALA A 243 -3.08 10.30 1.44
CA ALA A 243 -3.38 11.72 1.26
C ALA A 243 -2.32 12.40 0.37
N SER A 244 -1.03 12.11 0.61
CA SER A 244 0.09 12.63 -0.18
C SER A 244 0.07 12.11 -1.62
N VAL A 245 -0.18 10.81 -1.82
CA VAL A 245 -0.30 10.20 -3.16
C VAL A 245 -1.44 10.84 -3.94
N ARG A 246 -2.61 11.04 -3.32
CA ARG A 246 -3.75 11.72 -3.95
C ARG A 246 -3.43 13.17 -4.31
N ALA A 247 -2.74 13.91 -3.45
CA ALA A 247 -2.30 15.28 -3.75
C ALA A 247 -1.35 15.30 -4.95
N TYR A 248 -0.37 14.39 -4.98
CA TYR A 248 0.58 14.24 -6.09
C TYR A 248 -0.13 13.90 -7.40
N MET A 249 -1.08 12.95 -7.38
CA MET A 249 -1.87 12.58 -8.55
C MET A 249 -2.73 13.76 -9.05
N ASN A 250 -3.34 14.54 -8.16
CA ASN A 250 -4.11 15.71 -8.54
C ASN A 250 -3.24 16.72 -9.32
N VAL A 251 -2.02 16.99 -8.85
CA VAL A 251 -1.08 17.86 -9.58
C VAL A 251 -0.72 17.28 -10.94
N LEU A 252 -0.35 16.00 -11.00
CA LEU A 252 -0.01 15.36 -12.28
C LEU A 252 -1.18 15.39 -13.27
N GLN A 253 -2.41 15.18 -12.82
CA GLN A 253 -3.60 15.29 -13.68
C GLN A 253 -3.74 16.69 -14.28
N THR A 254 -3.39 17.75 -13.54
CA THR A 254 -3.46 19.12 -14.08
C THR A 254 -2.45 19.37 -15.20
N VAL A 255 -1.39 18.56 -15.33
CA VAL A 255 -0.41 18.68 -16.41
C VAL A 255 -1.05 18.45 -17.79
N GLU A 256 -2.10 17.62 -17.87
CA GLU A 256 -2.86 17.37 -19.12
C GLU A 256 -3.50 18.64 -19.69
N ASN A 257 -3.76 19.65 -18.84
CA ASN A 257 -4.30 20.93 -19.30
C ASN A 257 -3.26 21.75 -20.09
N TYR A 258 -1.97 21.46 -19.93
CA TYR A 258 -0.88 22.22 -20.55
C TYR A 258 -0.20 21.44 -21.69
N VAL A 259 -0.07 20.12 -21.56
CA VAL A 259 0.58 19.26 -22.55
C VAL A 259 -0.31 18.07 -22.86
N HIS A 260 -0.43 17.71 -24.14
CA HIS A 260 -1.19 16.54 -24.58
C HIS A 260 -0.44 15.23 -24.26
N ILE A 261 -0.44 14.84 -23.00
CA ILE A 261 0.13 13.60 -22.45
C ILE A 261 -1.00 12.80 -21.80
N ASP A 262 -0.94 11.48 -21.90
CA ASP A 262 -1.84 10.57 -21.19
C ASP A 262 -1.28 10.29 -19.79
N ILE A 263 -1.70 11.07 -18.79
CA ILE A 263 -1.28 10.89 -17.40
C ILE A 263 -1.93 9.65 -16.79
N THR A 264 -3.08 9.22 -17.30
CA THR A 264 -3.73 7.97 -16.87
C THR A 264 -2.83 6.77 -17.12
N ARG A 265 -2.15 6.71 -18.27
CA ARG A 265 -1.14 5.69 -18.54
C ARG A 265 0.03 5.73 -17.55
N VAL A 266 0.52 6.92 -17.20
CA VAL A 266 1.58 7.08 -16.19
C VAL A 266 1.14 6.53 -14.83
N PHE A 267 -0.09 6.84 -14.41
CA PHE A 267 -0.65 6.29 -13.17
C PHE A 267 -0.78 4.78 -13.20
N ASN A 268 -1.31 4.21 -14.29
CA ASN A 268 -1.47 2.77 -14.44
C ASN A 268 -0.13 2.04 -14.35
N ASN A 269 0.90 2.57 -15.02
CA ASN A 269 2.23 1.97 -14.97
C ASN A 269 2.86 2.05 -13.58
N CYS A 270 2.89 3.24 -12.97
CA CYS A 270 3.55 3.43 -11.68
C CYS A 270 2.80 2.75 -10.53
N LEU A 271 1.50 3.01 -10.37
CA LEU A 271 0.72 2.53 -9.22
C LEU A 271 0.56 1.01 -9.24
N LEU A 272 0.35 0.40 -10.42
CA LEU A 272 0.23 -1.05 -10.52
C LEU A 272 1.53 -1.75 -10.10
N GLN A 273 2.69 -1.23 -10.50
CA GLN A 273 3.98 -1.77 -10.06
C GLN A 273 4.13 -1.71 -8.54
N GLN A 274 3.66 -0.65 -7.89
CA GLN A 274 3.75 -0.51 -6.42
C GLN A 274 2.91 -1.55 -5.63
N THR A 275 2.01 -2.27 -6.30
CA THR A 275 1.25 -3.38 -5.70
C THR A 275 2.01 -4.71 -5.65
N GLN A 276 3.10 -4.82 -6.39
CA GLN A 276 3.94 -6.03 -6.47
C GLN A 276 5.02 -6.01 -5.40
N ALA A 277 5.80 -7.08 -5.22
CA ALA A 277 6.93 -7.08 -4.27
C ALA A 277 8.13 -6.24 -4.75
N GLN A 278 8.34 -6.18 -6.06
CA GLN A 278 9.41 -5.40 -6.71
C GLN A 278 8.83 -4.68 -7.93
N ASP A 279 9.41 -3.52 -8.24
CA ASP A 279 9.07 -2.76 -9.44
C ASP A 279 9.80 -3.33 -10.69
N SER A 280 9.61 -2.69 -11.86
CA SER A 280 10.27 -3.13 -13.10
C SER A 280 11.80 -3.00 -13.08
N HIS A 281 12.37 -2.27 -12.12
CA HIS A 281 13.80 -2.08 -11.93
C HIS A 281 14.39 -2.97 -10.83
N GLY A 282 13.55 -3.80 -10.17
CA GLY A 282 13.96 -4.68 -9.07
C GLY A 282 13.98 -4.01 -7.70
N GLU A 283 13.51 -2.77 -7.59
CA GLU A 283 13.47 -2.01 -6.34
C GLU A 283 12.25 -2.39 -5.50
N LYS A 284 12.36 -2.23 -4.17
CA LYS A 284 11.24 -2.52 -3.26
C LYS A 284 10.13 -1.49 -3.42
N THR A 285 8.90 -1.99 -3.41
CA THR A 285 7.69 -1.20 -3.58
C THR A 285 7.04 -0.81 -2.25
N ILE A 286 6.00 0.02 -2.30
CA ILE A 286 5.13 0.32 -1.16
C ILE A 286 4.60 -0.98 -0.51
N ALA A 287 4.09 -1.92 -1.32
CA ALA A 287 3.56 -3.19 -0.81
C ALA A 287 4.63 -4.01 -0.07
N ALA A 288 5.86 -4.05 -0.58
CA ALA A 288 6.95 -4.77 0.08
C ALA A 288 7.35 -4.12 1.42
N HIS A 289 7.44 -2.79 1.47
CA HIS A 289 7.79 -2.07 2.70
C HIS A 289 6.76 -2.27 3.81
N TYR A 290 5.47 -2.11 3.52
CA TYR A 290 4.42 -2.37 4.51
C TYR A 290 4.34 -3.85 4.89
N ASN A 291 4.53 -4.77 3.93
CA ASN A 291 4.55 -6.21 4.25
C ASN A 291 5.65 -6.56 5.27
N THR A 292 6.87 -6.05 5.05
CA THR A 292 7.96 -6.22 6.03
C THR A 292 7.63 -5.56 7.36
N TRP A 293 7.10 -4.33 7.36
CA TRP A 293 6.82 -3.60 8.60
C TRP A 293 5.74 -4.28 9.45
N TYR A 294 4.60 -4.67 8.86
CA TYR A 294 3.54 -5.34 9.61
C TYR A 294 3.99 -6.71 10.16
N SER A 295 4.72 -7.49 9.35
CA SER A 295 5.18 -8.82 9.74
C SER A 295 6.31 -8.77 10.80
N ASP A 296 7.34 -7.96 10.57
CA ASP A 296 8.55 -7.97 11.39
C ASP A 296 8.56 -6.96 12.54
N VAL A 297 7.74 -5.91 12.47
CA VAL A 297 7.71 -4.85 13.48
C VAL A 297 6.42 -4.94 14.30
N LEU A 298 5.24 -4.82 13.68
CA LEU A 298 3.97 -4.80 14.41
C LEU A 298 3.66 -6.15 15.05
N LEU A 299 3.49 -7.21 14.25
CA LEU A 299 3.08 -8.52 14.76
C LEU A 299 4.13 -9.17 15.67
N ARG A 300 5.42 -8.90 15.41
CA ARG A 300 6.50 -9.35 16.30
C ARG A 300 6.39 -8.70 17.69
N LYS A 301 6.04 -7.41 17.78
CA LYS A 301 5.83 -6.73 19.07
C LYS A 301 4.53 -7.15 19.76
N VAL A 302 3.48 -7.48 19.00
CA VAL A 302 2.26 -8.08 19.56
C VAL A 302 2.58 -9.39 20.29
N SER A 303 3.46 -10.20 19.69
CA SER A 303 3.94 -11.45 20.31
C SER A 303 4.76 -11.22 21.60
N GLY A 304 5.28 -10.00 21.79
CA GLY A 304 5.95 -9.56 23.03
C GLY A 304 5.01 -9.20 24.18
N GLY A 305 3.68 -9.18 23.96
CA GLY A 305 2.68 -9.02 25.02
C GLY A 305 2.32 -7.58 25.39
N ASN A 306 2.83 -6.57 24.68
CA ASN A 306 2.57 -5.15 24.97
C ASN A 306 1.43 -4.55 24.12
N ILE A 307 0.95 -5.30 23.12
CA ILE A 307 -0.07 -4.87 22.18
C ILE A 307 -1.18 -5.92 22.17
N VAL A 308 -2.42 -5.47 22.21
CA VAL A 308 -3.62 -6.31 22.27
C VAL A 308 -4.52 -6.00 21.10
N PHE A 309 -5.10 -7.03 20.47
CA PHE A 309 -6.16 -6.83 19.49
C PHE A 309 -7.47 -6.50 20.22
N SER A 310 -8.12 -5.38 19.88
CA SER A 310 -9.41 -5.00 20.43
C SER A 310 -10.50 -5.21 19.40
N LEU A 311 -11.49 -6.04 19.74
CA LEU A 311 -12.67 -6.27 18.91
C LEU A 311 -13.57 -5.02 18.88
N ASN A 312 -13.71 -4.34 20.01
CA ASN A 312 -14.51 -3.11 20.14
C ASN A 312 -13.96 -1.97 19.26
N GLN A 313 -12.64 -1.75 19.28
CA GLN A 313 -12.00 -0.69 18.50
C GLN A 313 -11.64 -1.12 17.06
N LYS A 314 -11.73 -2.42 16.75
CA LYS A 314 -11.25 -3.03 15.50
C LYS A 314 -9.82 -2.61 15.14
N ALA A 315 -8.92 -2.68 16.12
CA ALA A 315 -7.53 -2.24 15.99
C ALA A 315 -6.60 -2.99 16.95
N PHE A 316 -5.29 -2.94 16.71
CA PHE A 316 -4.30 -3.30 17.72
C PHE A 316 -3.98 -2.09 18.61
N VAL A 317 -4.09 -2.27 19.92
CA VAL A 317 -4.05 -1.24 20.96
C VAL A 317 -2.88 -1.50 21.90
N SER A 318 -2.18 -0.45 22.32
CA SER A 318 -1.14 -0.62 23.34
C SER A 318 -1.75 -0.71 24.74
N ILE A 319 -1.31 -1.67 25.54
CA ILE A 319 -1.72 -1.80 26.94
C ILE A 319 -0.66 -1.31 27.93
N THR A 320 0.52 -0.94 27.43
CA THR A 320 1.63 -0.38 28.21
C THR A 320 1.59 1.15 28.21
N PRO A 321 2.16 1.82 29.22
CA PRO A 321 2.25 3.28 29.25
C PRO A 321 2.92 3.85 27.98
N GLU A 322 2.49 5.05 27.57
CA GLU A 322 3.04 5.80 26.44
C GLU A 322 4.58 5.89 26.52
N GLY A 323 5.27 5.59 25.42
CA GLY A 323 6.73 5.66 25.30
C GLY A 323 7.50 4.34 25.49
N CYS A 324 6.84 3.25 25.92
CA CYS A 324 7.48 1.92 25.95
C CYS A 324 7.63 1.27 24.56
N ILE A 325 6.82 1.70 23.59
CA ILE A 325 6.85 1.25 22.20
C ILE A 325 7.13 2.48 21.33
N PRO A 326 8.03 2.39 20.32
CA PRO A 326 8.42 3.54 19.50
C PRO A 326 7.32 4.05 18.56
N PHE A 327 6.18 3.37 18.49
CA PHE A 327 5.03 3.78 17.68
C PHE A 327 3.71 3.41 18.37
N ASN A 328 2.63 4.09 18.00
CA ASN A 328 1.27 3.81 18.45
C ASN A 328 0.62 2.78 17.52
N PRO A 329 0.35 1.53 17.95
CA PRO A 329 -0.18 0.49 17.06
C PRO A 329 -1.54 0.83 16.43
N GLU A 330 -2.36 1.61 17.13
CA GLU A 330 -3.69 2.05 16.68
C GLU A 330 -3.58 2.89 15.40
N GLU A 331 -2.56 3.74 15.32
CA GLU A 331 -2.33 4.65 14.19
C GLU A 331 -1.82 3.94 12.91
N PHE A 332 -1.71 2.60 12.95
CA PHE A 332 -1.32 1.77 11.81
C PHE A 332 -2.25 0.58 11.56
N SER A 333 -3.14 0.26 12.50
CA SER A 333 -3.93 -0.98 12.46
C SER A 333 -5.41 -0.79 12.71
N ASP A 334 -5.86 0.45 12.92
CA ASP A 334 -7.29 0.74 12.90
C ASP A 334 -7.88 0.43 11.51
N PHE A 335 -9.19 0.38 11.47
CA PHE A 335 -9.90 0.05 10.24
C PHE A 335 -9.65 1.08 9.13
N ASN A 336 -9.45 2.36 9.45
CA ASN A 336 -9.24 3.40 8.44
C ASN A 336 -7.84 3.33 7.81
N GLU A 337 -6.82 3.05 8.61
CA GLU A 337 -5.44 2.85 8.16
C GLU A 337 -5.34 1.60 7.29
N LEU A 338 -6.01 0.50 7.67
CA LEU A 338 -6.06 -0.70 6.83
C LEU A 338 -6.83 -0.48 5.52
N ARG A 339 -7.88 0.35 5.53
CA ARG A 339 -8.55 0.79 4.29
C ARG A 339 -7.63 1.62 3.41
N ALA A 340 -6.90 2.57 4.00
CA ALA A 340 -5.94 3.37 3.26
C ALA A 340 -4.82 2.51 2.66
N LEU A 341 -4.33 1.53 3.42
CA LEU A 341 -3.37 0.53 2.95
C LEU A 341 -3.96 -0.27 1.77
N ALA A 342 -5.17 -0.80 1.91
CA ALA A 342 -5.83 -1.57 0.86
C ALA A 342 -6.07 -0.75 -0.41
N GLU A 343 -6.32 0.57 -0.31
CA GLU A 343 -6.42 1.44 -1.47
C GLU A 343 -5.06 1.69 -2.15
N LEU A 344 -3.97 1.79 -1.38
CA LEU A 344 -2.62 1.99 -1.90
C LEU A 344 -2.07 0.75 -2.61
N ILE A 345 -2.22 -0.44 -2.02
CA ILE A 345 -1.56 -1.66 -2.50
C ILE A 345 -2.52 -2.62 -3.23
N GLY A 346 -3.83 -2.38 -3.14
CA GLY A 346 -4.86 -3.14 -3.83
C GLY A 346 -4.93 -4.63 -3.47
N PRO A 347 -5.70 -5.42 -4.24
CA PRO A 347 -5.82 -6.87 -4.05
C PRO A 347 -4.48 -7.60 -4.17
N TYR A 348 -3.58 -7.17 -5.07
CA TYR A 348 -2.27 -7.81 -5.26
C TYR A 348 -1.37 -7.63 -4.04
N GLY A 349 -1.28 -6.42 -3.50
CA GLY A 349 -0.46 -6.16 -2.32
C GLY A 349 -1.04 -6.79 -1.05
N ILE A 350 -2.36 -6.80 -0.88
CA ILE A 350 -3.00 -7.50 0.25
C ILE A 350 -2.82 -9.02 0.10
N LYS A 351 -2.83 -9.56 -1.12
CA LYS A 351 -2.47 -10.96 -1.37
C LYS A 351 -1.02 -11.26 -0.99
N LEU A 352 -0.07 -10.40 -1.36
CA LEU A 352 1.34 -10.52 -0.97
C LEU A 352 1.50 -10.54 0.58
N LEU A 353 0.86 -9.59 1.26
CA LEU A 353 0.83 -9.55 2.72
C LEU A 353 0.26 -10.86 3.27
N ASN A 354 -0.88 -11.30 2.75
CA ASN A 354 -1.54 -12.55 3.13
C ASN A 354 -0.65 -13.78 2.97
N GLU A 355 0.10 -13.90 1.87
CA GLU A 355 1.04 -15.00 1.66
C GLU A 355 2.14 -15.02 2.73
N SER A 356 2.70 -13.86 3.07
CA SER A 356 3.69 -13.74 4.16
C SER A 356 3.11 -14.15 5.52
N LEU A 357 1.89 -13.69 5.82
CA LEU A 357 1.20 -14.06 7.07
C LEU A 357 0.94 -15.57 7.12
N MET A 358 0.46 -16.17 6.03
CA MET A 358 0.21 -17.61 5.96
C MET A 358 1.49 -18.43 6.12
N TRP A 359 2.61 -17.95 5.57
CA TRP A 359 3.91 -18.58 5.77
C TRP A 359 4.32 -18.60 7.25
N HIS A 360 4.15 -17.48 7.96
CA HIS A 360 4.40 -17.45 9.41
C HIS A 360 3.51 -18.41 10.19
N ILE A 361 2.22 -18.50 9.85
CA ILE A 361 1.29 -19.46 10.47
C ILE A 361 1.73 -20.90 10.20
N ALA A 362 2.08 -21.25 8.97
CA ALA A 362 2.49 -22.60 8.62
C ALA A 362 3.71 -23.06 9.44
N ASN A 363 4.68 -22.17 9.66
CA ASN A 363 5.81 -22.42 10.55
C ASN A 363 5.39 -22.67 12.00
N GLN A 364 4.43 -21.89 12.54
CA GLN A 364 3.91 -22.12 13.89
C GLN A 364 3.18 -23.48 14.00
N VAL A 365 2.42 -23.86 12.97
CA VAL A 365 1.73 -25.16 12.92
C VAL A 365 2.73 -26.31 12.85
N GLN A 366 3.86 -26.17 12.15
CA GLN A 366 4.90 -27.18 12.12
C GLN A 366 5.49 -27.44 13.51
N GLU A 367 5.74 -26.39 14.30
CA GLU A 367 6.18 -26.53 15.69
C GLU A 367 5.10 -27.18 16.57
N LEU A 368 3.83 -26.81 16.39
CA LEU A 368 2.71 -27.45 17.09
C LEU A 368 2.65 -28.96 16.80
N LYS A 369 2.82 -29.38 15.54
CA LYS A 369 2.89 -30.80 15.16
C LYS A 369 4.03 -31.53 15.87
N ARG A 370 5.21 -30.91 16.04
CA ARG A 370 6.32 -31.51 16.81
C ARG A 370 5.97 -31.70 18.27
N MET A 371 5.29 -30.72 18.90
CA MET A 371 4.86 -30.84 20.30
C MET A 371 3.81 -31.93 20.49
N VAL A 372 2.92 -32.13 19.51
CA VAL A 372 1.97 -33.26 19.51
C VAL A 372 2.71 -34.59 19.39
N ALA A 373 3.71 -34.69 18.52
CA ALA A 373 4.50 -35.90 18.36
C ALA A 373 5.22 -36.30 19.67
N LEU A 374 5.74 -35.33 20.43
CA LEU A 374 6.37 -35.55 21.74
C LEU A 374 5.39 -36.09 22.79
N ASN A 375 4.11 -35.71 22.71
CA ASN A 375 3.08 -36.08 23.70
C ASN A 375 2.08 -37.12 23.16
N LYS A 376 2.40 -37.79 22.05
CA LYS A 376 1.44 -38.61 21.28
C LYS A 376 0.73 -39.67 22.11
N GLU A 377 1.46 -40.42 22.93
CA GLU A 377 0.89 -41.48 23.78
C GLU A 377 -0.06 -40.91 24.83
N VAL A 378 0.36 -39.85 25.54
CA VAL A 378 -0.43 -39.20 26.58
C VAL A 378 -1.71 -38.60 25.99
N LEU A 379 -1.61 -37.90 24.86
CA LEU A 379 -2.76 -37.32 24.15
C LEU A 379 -3.72 -38.40 23.66
N SER A 380 -3.21 -39.56 23.23
CA SER A 380 -4.06 -40.68 22.80
C SER A 380 -4.87 -41.25 23.95
N ILE A 381 -4.30 -41.39 25.15
CA ILE A 381 -5.08 -41.90 26.30
C ILE A 381 -6.05 -40.83 26.82
N LEU A 382 -5.68 -39.55 26.77
CA LEU A 382 -6.57 -38.42 27.11
C LEU A 382 -7.80 -38.39 26.20
N ARG A 383 -7.60 -38.61 24.89
CA ARG A 383 -8.68 -38.68 23.91
C ARG A 383 -9.63 -39.85 24.16
N SER A 384 -9.11 -41.04 24.50
CA SER A 384 -9.92 -42.24 24.68
C SER A 384 -10.57 -42.37 26.07
N ASN A 385 -10.12 -41.61 27.07
CA ASN A 385 -10.61 -41.66 28.46
C ASN A 385 -11.13 -40.29 28.94
N PHE A 386 -11.71 -39.50 28.04
CA PHE A 386 -12.22 -38.16 28.35
C PHE A 386 -13.34 -38.15 29.42
N ASP A 387 -14.06 -39.27 29.52
CA ASP A 387 -15.13 -39.57 30.46
C ASP A 387 -14.65 -39.88 31.88
N LYS A 388 -13.35 -40.12 32.10
CA LYS A 388 -12.76 -40.50 33.40
C LYS A 388 -11.93 -39.35 34.00
N PRO A 389 -12.47 -38.59 34.98
CA PRO A 389 -11.80 -37.38 35.50
C PRO A 389 -10.44 -37.63 36.14
N GLU A 390 -10.28 -38.72 36.89
CA GLU A 390 -9.01 -39.04 37.60
C GLU A 390 -7.86 -39.31 36.63
N ILE A 391 -8.12 -40.12 35.59
CA ILE A 391 -7.14 -40.43 34.54
C ILE A 391 -6.76 -39.15 33.81
N MET A 392 -7.74 -38.30 33.48
CA MET A 392 -7.49 -37.03 32.80
C MET A 392 -6.59 -36.10 33.63
N LYS A 393 -6.82 -36.01 34.94
CA LYS A 393 -6.00 -35.17 35.84
C LYS A 393 -4.57 -35.69 35.98
N GLU A 394 -4.39 -37.01 36.05
CA GLU A 394 -3.08 -37.65 36.11
C GLU A 394 -2.29 -37.46 34.81
N GLN A 395 -2.93 -37.76 33.67
CA GLN A 395 -2.29 -37.68 32.36
C GLN A 395 -1.99 -36.24 31.94
N PHE A 396 -2.83 -35.26 32.33
CA PHE A 396 -2.54 -33.85 32.10
C PHE A 396 -1.22 -33.40 32.73
N LYS A 397 -0.88 -33.89 33.94
CA LYS A 397 0.40 -33.58 34.59
C LYS A 397 1.62 -34.10 33.84
N ARG A 398 1.44 -35.10 32.96
CA ARG A 398 2.51 -35.68 32.14
C ARG A 398 2.73 -34.92 30.83
N LEU A 399 1.83 -34.00 30.45
CA LEU A 399 1.98 -33.20 29.24
C LEU A 399 3.15 -32.22 29.37
N GLN A 400 4.00 -32.20 28.35
CA GLN A 400 5.12 -31.28 28.24
C GLN A 400 4.80 -30.12 27.30
N GLN A 401 5.36 -28.94 27.56
CA GLN A 401 5.26 -27.76 26.68
C GLN A 401 3.85 -27.19 26.48
N VAL A 402 2.96 -27.38 27.47
CA VAL A 402 1.58 -26.83 27.46
C VAL A 402 1.55 -25.32 27.20
N ASP A 403 2.44 -24.55 27.84
CA ASP A 403 2.48 -23.09 27.68
C ASP A 403 2.89 -22.68 26.26
N ASN A 404 3.82 -23.42 25.65
CA ASN A 404 4.25 -23.17 24.27
C ASN A 404 3.13 -23.46 23.27
N VAL A 405 2.31 -24.49 23.50
CA VAL A 405 1.14 -24.78 22.64
C VAL A 405 0.15 -23.63 22.70
N LEU A 406 -0.20 -23.17 23.90
CA LEU A 406 -1.11 -22.04 24.08
C LEU A 406 -0.55 -20.75 23.46
N GLN A 407 0.72 -20.43 23.72
CA GLN A 407 1.37 -19.25 23.17
C GLN A 407 1.39 -19.26 21.64
N ARG A 408 1.72 -20.41 21.01
CA ARG A 408 1.72 -20.51 19.54
C ARG A 408 0.32 -20.42 18.94
N MET A 409 -0.67 -21.03 19.58
CA MET A 409 -2.07 -20.89 19.16
C MET A 409 -2.54 -19.43 19.27
N THR A 410 -2.14 -18.71 20.31
CA THR A 410 -2.41 -17.27 20.45
C THR A 410 -1.72 -16.46 19.35
N ILE A 411 -0.45 -16.73 19.04
CA ILE A 411 0.29 -16.05 17.95
C ILE A 411 -0.42 -16.27 16.61
N ILE A 412 -0.81 -17.51 16.30
CA ILE A 412 -1.57 -17.81 15.08
C ILE A 412 -2.88 -17.02 15.04
N GLY A 413 -3.59 -16.97 16.16
CA GLY A 413 -4.84 -16.22 16.29
C GLY A 413 -4.67 -14.73 16.04
N VAL A 414 -3.61 -14.14 16.60
CA VAL A 414 -3.25 -12.74 16.39
C VAL A 414 -3.00 -12.45 14.91
N ILE A 415 -2.21 -13.30 14.23
CA ILE A 415 -1.90 -13.13 12.81
C ILE A 415 -3.19 -13.23 11.97
N LEU A 416 -4.06 -14.18 12.27
CA LEU A 416 -5.35 -14.34 11.58
C LEU A 416 -6.30 -13.19 11.84
N SER A 417 -6.31 -12.64 13.06
CA SER A 417 -7.15 -11.48 13.41
C SER A 417 -6.71 -10.24 12.62
N PHE A 418 -5.39 -10.02 12.50
CA PHE A 418 -4.85 -8.96 11.64
C PHE A 418 -5.22 -9.17 10.17
N ARG A 419 -5.10 -10.41 9.65
CA ARG A 419 -5.54 -10.77 8.30
C ARG A 419 -7.02 -10.46 8.08
N GLN A 420 -7.88 -10.84 9.03
CA GLN A 420 -9.32 -10.62 8.91
C GLN A 420 -9.64 -9.13 8.83
N LEU A 421 -9.00 -8.29 9.65
CA LEU A 421 -9.15 -6.84 9.53
C LEU A 421 -8.69 -6.31 8.16
N ALA A 422 -7.54 -6.77 7.66
CA ALA A 422 -7.01 -6.35 6.37
C ALA A 422 -7.92 -6.79 5.21
N GLN A 423 -8.52 -7.98 5.29
CA GLN A 423 -9.51 -8.45 4.32
C GLN A 423 -10.84 -7.70 4.40
N GLU A 424 -11.34 -7.42 5.61
CA GLU A 424 -12.55 -6.59 5.81
C GLU A 424 -12.35 -5.19 5.22
N ALA A 425 -11.17 -4.58 5.44
CA ALA A 425 -10.80 -3.30 4.84
C ALA A 425 -10.69 -3.37 3.32
N LEU A 426 -10.12 -4.45 2.76
CA LEU A 426 -10.07 -4.66 1.31
C LEU A 426 -11.48 -4.76 0.71
N VAL A 427 -12.38 -5.55 1.31
CA VAL A 427 -13.76 -5.69 0.84
C VAL A 427 -14.45 -4.33 0.77
N ASP A 428 -14.30 -3.50 1.81
CA ASP A 428 -14.92 -2.17 1.84
C ASP A 428 -14.37 -1.24 0.73
N VAL A 429 -13.06 -1.28 0.46
CA VAL A 429 -12.46 -0.53 -0.65
C VAL A 429 -12.95 -1.06 -2.00
N LEU A 430 -13.06 -2.38 -2.19
CA LEU A 430 -13.53 -2.97 -3.44
C LEU A 430 -15.01 -2.74 -3.68
N ASP A 431 -15.83 -2.71 -2.64
CA ASP A 431 -17.27 -2.41 -2.74
C ASP A 431 -17.48 -0.97 -3.27
N GLN A 432 -16.60 -0.04 -2.90
CA GLN A 432 -16.64 1.34 -3.40
C GLN A 432 -16.06 1.49 -4.81
N ARG A 433 -14.97 0.78 -5.13
CA ARG A 433 -14.23 0.98 -6.39
C ARG A 433 -14.72 0.10 -7.54
N ILE A 434 -15.17 -1.12 -7.25
CA ILE A 434 -15.59 -2.13 -8.23
C ILE A 434 -16.84 -2.92 -7.78
N PRO A 435 -17.96 -2.25 -7.43
CA PRO A 435 -19.15 -2.88 -6.85
C PRO A 435 -19.74 -4.01 -7.70
N PHE A 436 -19.74 -3.85 -9.03
CA PHE A 436 -20.29 -4.84 -9.95
C PHE A 436 -19.50 -6.15 -9.95
N LEU A 437 -18.16 -6.07 -9.88
CA LEU A 437 -17.32 -7.26 -9.85
C LEU A 437 -17.47 -7.97 -8.50
N LEU A 438 -17.43 -7.21 -7.40
CA LEU A 438 -17.56 -7.76 -6.07
C LEU A 438 -18.93 -8.42 -5.86
N SER A 439 -20.01 -7.81 -6.34
CA SER A 439 -21.36 -8.41 -6.31
C SER A 439 -21.42 -9.72 -7.08
N SER A 440 -20.77 -9.79 -8.24
CA SER A 440 -20.72 -11.03 -9.04
C SER A 440 -19.93 -12.12 -8.32
N VAL A 441 -18.82 -11.78 -7.66
CA VAL A 441 -18.03 -12.73 -6.86
C VAL A 441 -18.82 -13.23 -5.66
N LYS A 442 -19.54 -12.34 -4.95
CA LYS A 442 -20.43 -12.70 -3.83
C LYS A 442 -21.52 -13.69 -4.28
N ASP A 443 -22.23 -13.37 -5.37
CA ASP A 443 -23.27 -14.26 -5.92
C ASP A 443 -22.71 -15.63 -6.30
N PHE A 444 -21.54 -15.66 -6.95
CA PHE A 444 -20.89 -16.90 -7.33
C PHE A 444 -20.45 -17.73 -6.12
N GLN A 445 -20.00 -17.08 -5.04
CA GLN A 445 -19.62 -17.76 -3.79
C GLN A 445 -20.83 -18.38 -3.07
N GLU A 446 -21.98 -17.72 -3.09
CA GLU A 446 -23.20 -18.19 -2.42
C GLU A 446 -23.89 -19.31 -3.18
N HIS A 447 -23.87 -19.27 -4.51
CA HIS A 447 -24.65 -20.16 -5.38
C HIS A 447 -23.82 -21.18 -6.17
N VAL A 448 -22.67 -21.64 -5.65
CA VAL A 448 -21.79 -22.59 -6.37
C VAL A 448 -22.51 -23.91 -6.72
N PRO A 449 -22.78 -24.20 -8.01
CA PRO A 449 -23.48 -25.41 -8.40
C PRO A 449 -22.58 -26.64 -8.25
N GLY A 450 -23.00 -27.61 -7.42
CA GLY A 450 -22.23 -28.84 -7.17
C GLY A 450 -21.10 -28.71 -6.13
N GLY A 451 -21.02 -27.58 -5.42
CA GLY A 451 -19.92 -27.26 -4.51
C GLY A 451 -18.65 -26.80 -5.23
N ASP A 452 -17.57 -26.52 -4.48
CA ASP A 452 -16.30 -26.01 -5.01
C ASP A 452 -15.17 -27.06 -4.93
N PRO A 453 -15.21 -28.12 -5.76
CA PRO A 453 -14.25 -29.23 -5.68
C PRO A 453 -12.82 -28.81 -6.06
N LEU A 454 -12.68 -27.80 -6.92
CA LEU A 454 -11.38 -27.25 -7.34
C LEU A 454 -10.92 -26.08 -6.45
N LYS A 455 -11.71 -25.69 -5.45
CA LYS A 455 -11.47 -24.53 -4.56
C LYS A 455 -11.26 -23.20 -5.27
N THR A 456 -11.58 -23.12 -6.55
CA THR A 456 -11.31 -21.95 -7.40
C THR A 456 -12.21 -20.79 -7.03
N VAL A 457 -13.48 -21.07 -6.68
CA VAL A 457 -14.42 -20.03 -6.25
C VAL A 457 -13.99 -19.44 -4.91
N SER A 458 -13.57 -20.31 -4.00
CA SER A 458 -13.07 -19.93 -2.69
C SER A 458 -11.78 -19.10 -2.80
N GLU A 459 -10.86 -19.46 -3.70
CA GLU A 459 -9.65 -18.67 -3.97
C GLU A 459 -9.98 -17.28 -4.53
N MET A 460 -10.91 -17.19 -5.47
CA MET A 460 -11.38 -15.91 -6.03
C MET A 460 -12.05 -15.03 -4.96
N ALA A 461 -12.92 -15.63 -4.14
CA ALA A 461 -13.58 -14.95 -3.04
C ALA A 461 -12.56 -14.43 -2.01
N SER A 462 -11.61 -15.27 -1.61
CA SER A 462 -10.54 -14.89 -0.68
C SER A 462 -9.62 -13.80 -1.25
N ALA A 463 -9.32 -13.81 -2.56
CA ALA A 463 -8.55 -12.76 -3.22
C ALA A 463 -9.27 -11.41 -3.22
N SER A 464 -10.61 -11.44 -3.18
CA SER A 464 -11.47 -10.25 -3.04
C SER A 464 -11.73 -9.87 -1.59
N GLY A 465 -11.12 -10.57 -0.62
CA GLY A 465 -11.28 -10.35 0.82
C GLY A 465 -12.55 -10.94 1.44
N LEU A 466 -13.37 -11.68 0.67
CA LEU A 466 -14.59 -12.30 1.20
C LEU A 466 -14.27 -13.48 2.12
N LYS A 467 -14.99 -13.57 3.24
CA LYS A 467 -14.82 -14.65 4.22
C LYS A 467 -15.23 -15.99 3.60
N CYS A 468 -14.37 -16.99 3.77
CA CYS A 468 -14.61 -18.36 3.34
C CYS A 468 -14.76 -19.27 4.56
N LYS A 469 -15.60 -20.32 4.48
CA LYS A 469 -15.74 -21.31 5.57
C LYS A 469 -14.42 -22.02 5.89
N VAL A 470 -13.62 -22.28 4.87
CA VAL A 470 -12.25 -22.79 4.98
C VAL A 470 -11.37 -21.91 4.13
N ASP A 471 -10.33 -21.33 4.72
CA ASP A 471 -9.40 -20.44 4.03
C ASP A 471 -8.52 -21.23 3.02
N PRO A 472 -8.62 -20.95 1.71
CA PRO A 472 -7.82 -21.62 0.70
C PRO A 472 -6.34 -21.27 0.78
N ALA A 473 -5.99 -20.02 1.09
CA ALA A 473 -4.60 -19.58 1.18
C ALA A 473 -3.89 -20.26 2.36
N LEU A 474 -4.58 -20.38 3.49
CA LEU A 474 -4.08 -21.14 4.64
C LEU A 474 -3.91 -22.63 4.29
N SER A 475 -4.91 -23.23 3.63
CA SER A 475 -4.85 -24.62 3.21
C SER A 475 -3.66 -24.89 2.28
N ASN A 476 -3.40 -23.99 1.33
CA ASN A 476 -2.29 -24.10 0.38
C ASN A 476 -0.93 -23.92 1.09
N ALA A 477 -0.81 -22.94 2.01
CA ALA A 477 0.41 -22.74 2.79
C ALA A 477 0.75 -23.93 3.68
N LEU A 478 -0.24 -24.55 4.32
CA LEU A 478 -0.04 -25.75 5.14
C LEU A 478 0.37 -26.97 4.32
N LYS A 479 -0.17 -27.13 3.10
CA LYS A 479 0.24 -28.19 2.16
C LYS A 479 1.66 -28.00 1.64
N ALA A 480 2.08 -26.75 1.35
CA ALA A 480 3.39 -26.46 0.79
C ALA A 480 4.55 -26.94 1.69
N HIS A 481 4.37 -26.96 3.01
CA HIS A 481 5.38 -27.46 3.95
C HIS A 481 5.48 -29.00 4.01
N LYS A 482 4.50 -29.75 3.51
CA LYS A 482 4.54 -31.22 3.43
C LYS A 482 3.62 -31.72 2.29
N PRO A 483 4.14 -31.97 1.08
CA PRO A 483 3.32 -32.35 -0.08
C PRO A 483 2.77 -33.78 -0.01
N GLU A 484 3.33 -34.66 0.84
CA GLU A 484 2.87 -36.03 1.03
C GLU A 484 2.01 -36.16 2.29
N LEU A 485 0.77 -36.63 2.11
CA LEU A 485 -0.13 -37.00 3.20
C LEU A 485 0.36 -38.29 3.84
N ASP A 486 0.78 -38.20 5.10
CA ASP A 486 1.16 -39.37 5.91
C ASP A 486 -0.13 -40.06 6.40
N GLU A 487 -0.20 -41.40 6.40
CA GLU A 487 -1.35 -42.15 6.93
C GLU A 487 -1.65 -41.81 8.42
N GLY A 488 -0.66 -41.26 9.13
CA GLY A 488 -0.78 -40.79 10.51
C GLY A 488 -1.13 -39.30 10.69
N GLU A 489 -1.27 -38.52 9.62
CA GLU A 489 -1.43 -37.06 9.72
C GLU A 489 -2.77 -36.66 10.36
N HIS A 490 -3.87 -37.31 9.98
CA HIS A 490 -5.19 -37.06 10.57
C HIS A 490 -5.19 -37.31 12.09
N LEU A 491 -4.50 -38.36 12.56
CA LEU A 491 -4.35 -38.62 13.98
C LEU A 491 -3.58 -37.47 14.68
N ILE A 492 -2.51 -36.95 14.06
CA ILE A 492 -1.76 -35.81 14.62
C ILE A 492 -2.67 -34.57 14.74
N VAL A 493 -3.51 -34.28 13.74
CA VAL A 493 -4.46 -33.16 13.80
C VAL A 493 -5.48 -33.37 14.93
N CYS A 494 -6.04 -34.57 15.05
CA CYS A 494 -6.94 -34.91 16.15
C CYS A 494 -6.26 -34.74 17.52
N LEU A 495 -5.02 -35.20 17.67
CA LEU A 495 -4.28 -35.08 18.92
C LEU A 495 -3.90 -33.62 19.22
N LEU A 496 -3.62 -32.80 18.20
CA LEU A 496 -3.42 -31.35 18.37
C LEU A 496 -4.67 -30.69 18.94
N MET A 497 -5.83 -31.03 18.39
CA MET A 497 -7.13 -30.55 18.86
C MET A 497 -7.37 -30.93 20.33
N VAL A 498 -7.11 -32.18 20.71
CA VAL A 498 -7.18 -32.61 22.12
C VAL A 498 -6.19 -31.83 22.98
N PHE A 499 -4.96 -31.64 22.50
CA PHE A 499 -3.92 -30.92 23.24
C PHE A 499 -4.34 -29.48 23.53
N VAL A 500 -4.87 -28.77 22.54
CA VAL A 500 -5.38 -27.40 22.74
C VAL A 500 -6.56 -27.41 23.72
N ALA A 501 -7.54 -28.30 23.53
CA ALA A 501 -8.75 -28.35 24.37
C ALA A 501 -8.44 -28.55 25.87
N VAL A 502 -7.58 -29.51 26.20
CA VAL A 502 -7.21 -29.80 27.60
C VAL A 502 -6.28 -28.74 28.21
N SER A 503 -5.62 -27.93 27.38
CA SER A 503 -4.68 -26.90 27.82
C SER A 503 -5.36 -25.57 28.19
N ILE A 504 -6.55 -25.28 27.64
CA ILE A 504 -7.29 -24.02 27.88
C ILE A 504 -7.44 -23.67 29.37
N PRO A 505 -7.80 -24.61 30.29
CA PRO A 505 -7.93 -24.28 31.71
C PRO A 505 -6.67 -23.70 32.34
N LYS A 506 -5.47 -24.03 31.83
CA LYS A 506 -4.21 -23.49 32.34
C LYS A 506 -4.12 -21.96 32.17
N LEU A 507 -4.82 -21.40 31.18
CA LEU A 507 -4.88 -19.95 30.96
C LEU A 507 -5.50 -19.21 32.15
N ALA A 508 -6.36 -19.84 32.95
CA ALA A 508 -7.00 -19.21 34.10
C ALA A 508 -6.00 -18.84 35.22
N LYS A 509 -4.85 -19.52 35.26
CA LYS A 509 -3.75 -19.23 36.20
C LYS A 509 -2.93 -18.01 35.78
N ASN A 510 -2.90 -17.67 34.49
CA ASN A 510 -2.10 -16.55 33.99
C ASN A 510 -2.77 -15.21 34.33
N GLU A 511 -2.03 -14.32 34.99
CA GLU A 511 -2.53 -13.01 35.41
C GLU A 511 -2.97 -12.13 34.24
N ASN A 512 -2.30 -12.26 33.09
CA ASN A 512 -2.59 -11.52 31.87
C ASN A 512 -3.74 -12.13 31.05
N SER A 513 -4.45 -13.13 31.57
CA SER A 513 -5.66 -13.67 30.94
C SER A 513 -6.94 -12.94 31.35
N PHE A 514 -6.83 -11.77 31.99
CA PHE A 514 -7.98 -10.97 32.36
C PHE A 514 -8.67 -10.41 31.12
N TYR A 515 -10.00 -10.56 31.04
CA TYR A 515 -10.81 -10.00 29.97
C TYR A 515 -11.19 -8.55 30.29
N ARG A 516 -10.73 -7.61 29.46
CA ARG A 516 -11.11 -6.19 29.52
C ARG A 516 -12.33 -5.97 28.64
N ALA A 517 -13.46 -5.63 29.24
CA ALA A 517 -14.69 -5.34 28.50
C ALA A 517 -14.58 -4.03 27.71
N SER A 518 -13.80 -3.04 28.16
CA SER A 518 -13.51 -1.82 27.39
C SER A 518 -12.90 -2.10 26.01
N LEU A 519 -12.07 -3.15 25.91
CA LEU A 519 -11.42 -3.58 24.67
C LEU A 519 -12.12 -4.78 24.00
N GLU A 520 -13.10 -5.38 24.68
CA GLU A 520 -13.67 -6.70 24.35
C GLU A 520 -12.62 -7.79 24.13
N ALA A 521 -11.53 -7.77 24.91
CA ALA A 521 -10.34 -8.56 24.66
C ALA A 521 -9.63 -9.01 25.95
N HIS A 522 -8.98 -10.17 25.90
CA HIS A 522 -8.03 -10.59 26.95
C HIS A 522 -6.69 -9.86 26.79
N THR A 523 -6.07 -9.47 27.90
CA THR A 523 -4.81 -8.69 27.88
C THR A 523 -3.60 -9.43 27.30
N ASN A 524 -3.66 -10.75 27.17
CA ASN A 524 -2.64 -11.58 26.52
C ASN A 524 -3.08 -12.11 25.14
N ASN A 525 -4.13 -11.55 24.52
CA ASN A 525 -4.67 -11.97 23.22
C ASN A 525 -5.26 -13.39 23.15
N THR A 526 -5.60 -14.03 24.28
CA THR A 526 -6.18 -15.38 24.24
C THR A 526 -7.51 -15.46 23.50
N HIS A 527 -8.33 -14.40 23.47
CA HIS A 527 -9.53 -14.32 22.62
C HIS A 527 -9.22 -14.63 21.15
N CYS A 528 -8.06 -14.25 20.62
CA CYS A 528 -7.67 -14.54 19.25
C CYS A 528 -7.52 -16.04 18.97
N MET A 529 -7.38 -16.88 20.00
CA MET A 529 -7.37 -18.33 19.84
C MET A 529 -8.68 -18.85 19.24
N ALA A 530 -9.81 -18.16 19.44
CA ALA A 530 -11.07 -18.51 18.80
C ALA A 530 -10.94 -18.54 17.26
N VAL A 531 -10.34 -17.50 16.69
CA VAL A 531 -10.06 -17.42 15.26
C VAL A 531 -9.06 -18.49 14.83
N ALA A 532 -8.01 -18.73 15.64
CA ALA A 532 -7.00 -19.75 15.36
C ALA A 532 -7.59 -21.17 15.30
N ILE A 533 -8.35 -21.57 16.32
CA ILE A 533 -8.95 -22.90 16.46
C ILE A 533 -9.81 -23.20 15.24
N ASN A 534 -10.72 -22.28 14.88
CA ASN A 534 -11.64 -22.47 13.77
C ASN A 534 -10.93 -22.56 12.42
N ASN A 535 -10.00 -21.65 12.13
CA ASN A 535 -9.32 -21.61 10.83
C ASN A 535 -8.28 -22.73 10.67
N ILE A 536 -7.47 -23.02 11.70
CA ILE A 536 -6.46 -24.07 11.65
C ILE A 536 -7.10 -25.45 11.52
N PHE A 537 -8.09 -25.77 12.37
CA PHE A 537 -8.73 -27.09 12.29
C PHE A 537 -9.58 -27.22 11.02
N GLY A 538 -10.29 -26.15 10.61
CA GLY A 538 -10.96 -26.11 9.31
C GLY A 538 -10.02 -26.43 8.16
N ALA A 539 -8.85 -25.79 8.08
CA ALA A 539 -7.86 -26.04 7.03
C ALA A 539 -7.22 -27.43 7.14
N MET A 540 -6.74 -27.84 8.32
CA MET A 540 -6.03 -29.11 8.51
C MET A 540 -6.92 -30.33 8.27
N PHE A 541 -8.16 -30.34 8.77
CA PHE A 541 -9.08 -31.45 8.51
C PHE A 541 -9.54 -31.49 7.04
N THR A 542 -9.66 -30.33 6.39
CA THR A 542 -9.89 -30.28 4.93
C THR A 542 -8.73 -30.88 4.15
N ILE A 543 -7.48 -30.68 4.59
CA ILE A 543 -6.30 -31.28 3.96
C ILE A 543 -6.29 -32.80 4.13
N CYS A 544 -6.72 -33.32 5.29
CA CYS A 544 -6.80 -34.77 5.54
C CYS A 544 -7.89 -35.49 4.73
N GLY A 545 -8.88 -34.77 4.17
CA GLY A 545 -9.86 -35.32 3.22
C GLY A 545 -10.90 -36.28 3.80
N GLN A 546 -11.05 -36.37 5.13
CA GLN A 546 -12.01 -37.27 5.79
C GLN A 546 -13.42 -36.66 5.97
N ASN A 547 -13.61 -35.38 5.63
CA ASN A 547 -14.88 -34.65 5.72
C ASN A 547 -15.56 -34.71 7.10
N ASP A 548 -14.78 -34.79 8.18
CA ASP A 548 -15.24 -34.94 9.55
C ASP A 548 -15.11 -33.66 10.40
N ILE A 549 -14.91 -32.50 9.75
CA ILE A 549 -14.61 -31.21 10.41
C ILE A 549 -15.62 -30.90 11.52
N GLU A 550 -16.92 -31.01 11.22
CA GLU A 550 -17.99 -30.70 12.18
C GLU A 550 -17.95 -31.64 13.40
N ASP A 551 -17.73 -32.93 13.17
CA ASP A 551 -17.62 -33.93 14.24
C ASP A 551 -16.37 -33.71 15.09
N ARG A 552 -15.24 -33.34 14.47
CA ARG A 552 -14.01 -33.00 15.18
C ARG A 552 -14.19 -31.73 16.02
N MET A 553 -14.81 -30.69 15.47
CA MET A 553 -15.09 -29.46 16.20
C MET A 553 -16.07 -29.69 17.37
N LYS A 554 -17.07 -30.58 17.22
CA LYS A 554 -17.93 -31.04 18.31
C LYS A 554 -17.13 -31.75 19.41
N GLU A 555 -16.22 -32.66 19.04
CA GLU A 555 -15.32 -33.34 19.98
C GLU A 555 -14.44 -32.33 20.74
N PHE A 556 -13.86 -31.34 20.03
CA PHE A 556 -13.10 -30.25 20.63
C PHE A 556 -13.93 -29.50 21.68
N LEU A 557 -15.13 -29.08 21.32
CA LEU A 557 -16.00 -28.30 22.21
C LEU A 557 -16.38 -29.09 23.46
N ALA A 558 -16.71 -30.38 23.32
CA ALA A 558 -17.02 -31.25 24.45
C ALA A 558 -15.81 -31.41 25.39
N LEU A 559 -14.60 -31.61 24.85
CA LEU A 559 -13.37 -31.72 25.63
C LEU A 559 -13.03 -30.42 26.35
N ALA A 560 -13.09 -29.28 25.65
CA ALA A 560 -12.80 -27.97 26.22
C ALA A 560 -13.80 -27.60 27.32
N SER A 561 -15.10 -27.83 27.08
CA SER A 561 -16.18 -27.60 28.05
C SER A 561 -16.01 -28.46 29.30
N SER A 562 -15.77 -29.76 29.13
CA SER A 562 -15.51 -30.69 30.24
C SER A 562 -14.28 -30.27 31.06
N SER A 563 -13.21 -29.83 30.38
CA SER A 563 -11.98 -29.36 31.04
C SER A 563 -12.21 -28.08 31.85
N LEU A 564 -13.02 -27.15 31.34
CA LEU A 564 -13.35 -25.88 32.02
C LEU A 564 -14.38 -26.03 33.15
N LEU A 565 -15.33 -26.97 33.04
CA LEU A 565 -16.26 -27.28 34.13
C LEU A 565 -15.54 -27.89 35.34
N ARG A 566 -14.50 -28.71 35.10
CA ARG A 566 -13.65 -29.25 36.17
C ARG A 566 -12.90 -28.15 36.92
N LEU A 567 -12.38 -27.15 36.21
CA LEU A 567 -11.80 -25.94 36.82
C LEU A 567 -12.83 -25.18 37.68
N GLY A 568 -14.11 -25.27 37.35
CA GLY A 568 -15.22 -24.73 38.15
C GLY A 568 -15.34 -25.34 39.56
N GLN A 569 -14.91 -26.58 39.73
CA GLN A 569 -14.95 -27.33 40.99
C GLN A 569 -13.66 -27.17 41.82
N GLU A 570 -12.64 -26.54 41.26
CA GLU A 570 -11.34 -26.36 41.91
C GLU A 570 -11.41 -25.22 42.94
N SER A 571 -10.85 -25.45 44.14
CA SER A 571 -10.90 -24.50 45.27
C SER A 571 -9.63 -23.66 45.42
N ASP A 572 -8.59 -23.97 44.62
CA ASP A 572 -7.33 -23.23 44.62
C ASP A 572 -7.51 -21.86 43.98
N LYS A 573 -7.40 -20.81 44.81
CA LYS A 573 -7.59 -19.42 44.42
C LYS A 573 -6.59 -18.95 43.35
N GLU A 574 -5.38 -19.52 43.31
CA GLU A 574 -4.40 -19.18 42.26
C GLU A 574 -4.75 -19.84 40.93
N ALA A 575 -5.26 -21.07 40.95
CA ALA A 575 -5.66 -21.79 39.74
C ALA A 575 -6.92 -21.19 39.08
N ILE A 576 -7.84 -20.65 39.87
CA ILE A 576 -9.13 -20.11 39.40
C ILE A 576 -9.15 -18.58 39.24
N LYS A 577 -8.00 -17.90 39.34
CA LYS A 577 -7.90 -16.44 39.40
C LYS A 577 -8.65 -15.73 38.26
N ASN A 578 -8.42 -16.12 37.02
CA ASN A 578 -9.07 -15.57 35.82
C ASN A 578 -10.06 -16.55 35.18
N ARG A 579 -10.67 -17.44 35.97
CA ARG A 579 -11.57 -18.49 35.47
C ARG A 579 -12.74 -17.95 34.65
N GLU A 580 -13.38 -16.90 35.15
CA GLU A 580 -14.53 -16.27 34.49
C GLU A 580 -14.13 -15.68 33.14
N SER A 581 -12.98 -15.03 33.03
CA SER A 581 -12.46 -14.52 31.75
C SER A 581 -12.21 -15.63 30.72
N ILE A 582 -11.75 -16.81 31.15
CA ILE A 582 -11.49 -17.93 30.24
C ILE A 582 -12.80 -18.63 29.81
N TYR A 583 -13.86 -18.59 30.60
CA TYR A 583 -15.17 -19.10 30.16
C TYR A 583 -15.70 -18.37 28.93
N LEU A 584 -15.40 -17.07 28.81
CA LEU A 584 -15.78 -16.27 27.64
C LEU A 584 -15.10 -16.75 26.34
N LEU A 585 -13.95 -17.44 26.44
CA LEU A 585 -13.27 -17.98 25.27
C LEU A 585 -14.11 -19.05 24.56
N LEU A 586 -14.90 -19.85 25.29
CA LEU A 586 -15.80 -20.84 24.68
C LEU A 586 -16.89 -20.16 23.86
N ASP A 587 -17.47 -19.08 24.38
CA ASP A 587 -18.45 -18.28 23.65
C ASP A 587 -17.84 -17.72 22.36
N GLN A 588 -16.64 -17.12 22.46
CA GLN A 588 -15.92 -16.59 21.30
C GLN A 588 -15.57 -17.66 20.26
N ILE A 589 -15.14 -18.86 20.69
CA ILE A 589 -14.86 -19.99 19.78
C ILE A 589 -16.11 -20.37 18.99
N VAL A 590 -17.27 -20.40 19.64
CA VAL A 590 -18.54 -20.78 19.00
C VAL A 590 -19.06 -19.66 18.10
N GLN A 591 -18.97 -18.39 18.51
CA GLN A 591 -19.38 -17.24 17.68
C GLN A 591 -18.56 -17.13 16.39
N GLU A 592 -17.26 -17.38 16.45
CA GLU A 592 -16.37 -17.34 15.28
C GLU A 592 -16.48 -18.60 14.40
N SER A 593 -17.12 -19.67 14.86
CA SER A 593 -17.16 -20.93 14.14
C SER A 593 -18.31 -21.01 13.14
N PRO A 594 -18.06 -21.35 11.87
CA PRO A 594 -19.13 -21.75 10.96
C PRO A 594 -19.62 -23.19 11.19
N PHE A 595 -18.99 -23.95 12.10
CA PHE A 595 -19.26 -25.37 12.33
C PHE A 595 -19.91 -25.67 13.69
N LEU A 596 -19.86 -24.72 14.63
CA LEU A 596 -20.43 -24.87 15.97
C LEU A 596 -21.65 -23.96 16.13
N THR A 597 -22.61 -24.40 16.92
CA THR A 597 -23.83 -23.64 17.21
C THR A 597 -23.97 -23.39 18.70
N MET A 598 -24.72 -22.34 19.05
CA MET A 598 -25.02 -22.02 20.45
C MET A 598 -25.83 -23.12 21.15
N ASP A 599 -26.69 -23.83 20.43
CA ASP A 599 -27.44 -24.97 20.98
C ASP A 599 -26.52 -26.12 21.43
N LEU A 600 -25.46 -26.37 20.65
CA LEU A 600 -24.44 -27.35 21.00
C LEU A 600 -23.64 -26.89 22.22
N LEU A 601 -23.27 -25.60 22.29
CA LEU A 601 -22.60 -25.04 23.46
C LEU A 601 -23.44 -25.23 24.72
N GLU A 602 -24.73 -24.89 24.69
CA GLU A 602 -25.63 -25.05 25.84
C GLU A 602 -25.69 -26.51 26.34
N SER A 603 -25.63 -27.48 25.42
CA SER A 603 -25.65 -28.90 25.77
C SER A 603 -24.40 -29.39 26.53
N CYS A 604 -23.26 -28.72 26.36
CA CYS A 604 -21.98 -29.10 26.97
C CYS A 604 -21.49 -28.12 28.03
N PHE A 605 -21.94 -26.86 27.99
CA PHE A 605 -21.53 -25.77 28.88
C PHE A 605 -22.69 -24.78 29.07
N PRO A 606 -23.35 -24.76 30.24
CA PRO A 606 -24.54 -23.91 30.44
C PRO A 606 -24.25 -22.43 30.25
N TYR A 607 -25.04 -21.74 29.43
CA TYR A 607 -24.88 -20.31 29.12
C TYR A 607 -25.04 -19.42 30.36
N ALA A 608 -25.73 -19.90 31.41
CA ALA A 608 -25.79 -19.22 32.69
C ALA A 608 -24.40 -18.94 33.29
N LEU A 609 -23.41 -19.83 33.08
CA LEU A 609 -22.02 -19.63 33.51
C LEU A 609 -21.34 -18.52 32.71
N ILE A 610 -21.55 -18.50 31.39
CA ILE A 610 -21.01 -17.47 30.49
C ILE A 610 -21.60 -16.10 30.83
N ARG A 611 -22.92 -16.02 31.01
CA ARG A 611 -23.61 -14.77 31.40
C ARG A 611 -23.09 -14.24 32.73
N ASN A 612 -22.90 -15.11 33.72
CA ASN A 612 -22.37 -14.69 35.02
C ASN A 612 -20.90 -14.25 34.90
N ALA A 613 -20.11 -14.92 34.06
CA ALA A 613 -18.74 -14.52 33.77
C ALA A 613 -18.67 -13.13 33.12
N TYR A 614 -19.53 -12.84 32.13
CA TYR A 614 -19.64 -11.50 31.54
C TYR A 614 -19.98 -10.46 32.61
N HIS A 615 -21.00 -10.70 33.43
CA HIS A 615 -21.37 -9.78 34.50
C HIS A 615 -20.20 -9.53 35.49
N ALA A 616 -19.44 -10.57 35.81
CA ALA A 616 -18.32 -10.45 36.74
C ALA A 616 -17.14 -9.66 36.16
N VAL A 617 -16.73 -9.91 34.91
CA VAL A 617 -15.63 -9.16 34.28
C VAL A 617 -15.98 -7.69 34.06
N TYR A 618 -17.21 -7.40 33.62
CA TYR A 618 -17.69 -6.02 33.44
C TYR A 618 -17.72 -5.27 34.77
N LYS A 619 -18.17 -5.92 35.85
CA LYS A 619 -18.19 -5.32 37.19
C LYS A 619 -16.78 -5.13 37.76
N GLN A 620 -15.88 -6.08 37.54
CA GLN A 620 -14.49 -5.99 38.00
C GLN A 620 -13.74 -4.85 37.29
N GLU A 621 -13.94 -4.67 35.99
CA GLU A 621 -13.31 -3.55 35.26
C GLU A 621 -13.87 -2.19 35.70
N GLN A 622 -15.17 -2.08 35.96
CA GLN A 622 -15.76 -0.87 36.54
C GLN A 622 -15.22 -0.50 37.92
N LEU A 623 -14.67 -1.45 38.67
CA LEU A 623 -14.03 -1.20 39.97
C LEU A 623 -12.55 -0.84 39.84
N MET A 624 -11.93 -1.09 38.68
CA MET A 624 -10.53 -0.72 38.40
C MET A 624 -10.39 0.72 37.85
N HIS A 625 -11.48 1.30 37.35
CA HIS A 625 -11.61 2.70 36.94
C HIS A 625 -12.30 3.52 38.02
#